data_AF-A0AAP1WET6-F1
#
_entry.id   AF-A0AAP1WET6-F1
#
_cell.length_a   1.000
_cell.length_b   1.000
_cell.length_c   1.000
_cell.angle_alpha   90.00
_cell.angle_beta   90.00
_cell.angle_gamma   90.00
#
_symmetry.space_group_name_H-M   'P 1'
#
loop_
_entity.id
_entity.type
_entity.pdbx_description
1 polymer ?
#
loop_
_entity_poly.entity_id
_entity_poly.type
_entity_poly.pdbx_seq_one_letter_code
_entity_poly.pdbx_strand_id
1 'polypeptide(L)'
;SNQALQKVRWLLNAEKAGHTGSLDPLATGVLPLCFGEATKFSQYLLDADKGYETVMRMGITTTTGDAEGELLAERDVTVGRDDLEQALPRFRGDIEQV
;
A
#
# COMPACT_ATOMS: atom_id res chain seq x y z
N SER A 1 8.70 2.90 -4.28
CA SER A 1 8.09 3.29 -5.59
C SER A 1 8.98 4.15 -6.51
N ASN A 2 9.32 5.39 -6.14
CA ASN A 2 10.09 6.27 -7.04
C ASN A 2 11.44 5.69 -7.48
N GLN A 3 12.18 5.00 -6.60
CA GLN A 3 13.44 4.36 -6.97
C GLN A 3 13.27 3.36 -8.14
N ALA A 4 12.21 2.55 -8.11
CA ALA A 4 11.89 1.60 -9.19
C ALA A 4 11.56 2.34 -10.49
N LEU A 5 10.74 3.40 -10.41
CA LEU A 5 10.44 4.27 -11.55
C LEU A 5 11.71 4.85 -12.19
N GLN A 6 12.61 5.42 -11.38
CA GLN A 6 13.84 6.03 -11.91
C GLN A 6 14.76 5.01 -12.57
N LYS A 7 14.88 3.81 -11.98
CA LYS A 7 15.65 2.71 -12.57
C LYS A 7 15.11 2.32 -13.95
N VAL A 8 13.79 2.12 -14.06
CA VAL A 8 13.18 1.73 -15.34
C VAL A 8 13.20 2.87 -16.36
N ARG A 9 12.98 4.11 -15.92
CA ARG A 9 13.12 5.30 -16.78
C ARG A 9 14.50 5.37 -17.42
N TRP A 10 15.56 5.13 -16.64
CA TRP A 10 16.93 5.07 -17.15
C TRP A 10 17.13 3.91 -18.13
N LEU A 11 16.69 2.69 -17.78
CA LEU A 11 16.80 1.50 -18.65
C LEU A 11 16.12 1.69 -20.01
N LEU A 12 15.01 2.41 -20.05
CA LEU A 12 14.23 2.66 -21.27
C LEU A 12 14.61 3.98 -21.96
N ASN A 13 15.56 4.73 -21.43
CA ASN A 13 15.93 6.08 -21.87
C ASN A 13 14.69 7.00 -22.07
N ALA A 14 13.72 6.89 -21.16
CA ALA A 14 12.45 7.60 -21.29
C ALA A 14 12.59 9.05 -20.81
N GLU A 15 12.25 10.01 -21.69
CA GLU A 15 12.31 11.44 -21.34
C GLU A 15 11.35 11.78 -20.20
N LYS A 16 10.13 11.23 -20.24
CA LYS A 16 9.07 11.42 -19.24
C LYS A 16 8.58 10.07 -18.70
N ALA A 17 8.40 9.96 -17.39
CA ALA A 17 7.84 8.77 -16.76
C ALA A 17 7.12 9.12 -15.44
N GLY A 18 6.17 8.29 -15.03
CA GLY A 18 5.46 8.39 -13.75
C GLY A 18 4.92 7.03 -13.30
N HIS A 19 4.59 6.88 -12.01
CA HIS A 19 3.89 5.69 -11.49
C HIS A 19 2.45 6.05 -11.13
N THR A 20 1.56 5.06 -11.03
CA THR A 20 0.11 5.28 -10.87
C THR A 20 -0.42 4.94 -9.47
N GLY A 21 0.41 5.19 -8.47
CA GLY A 21 0.18 4.82 -7.07
C GLY A 21 1.50 4.46 -6.40
N SER A 22 1.63 4.75 -5.11
CA SER A 22 2.81 4.42 -4.33
C SER A 22 2.58 3.11 -3.58
N LEU A 23 3.54 2.20 -3.67
CA LEU A 23 3.78 1.16 -2.69
C LEU A 23 4.84 1.63 -1.69
N ASP A 24 4.59 1.32 -0.42
CA ASP A 24 5.55 1.51 0.69
C ASP A 24 6.79 0.65 0.49
N PRO A 25 7.95 0.99 1.09
CA PRO A 25 9.19 0.24 0.93
C PRO A 25 9.09 -1.23 1.36
N LEU A 26 8.37 -1.51 2.46
CA LEU A 26 8.07 -2.85 2.94
C LEU A 26 7.23 -3.68 1.96
N ALA A 27 6.37 -3.03 1.18
CA ALA A 27 5.40 -3.70 0.32
C ALA A 27 6.05 -4.23 -0.96
N THR A 28 5.46 -5.31 -1.48
CA THR A 28 5.75 -5.80 -2.83
C THR A 28 4.44 -5.90 -3.62
N GLY A 29 4.52 -5.93 -4.94
CA GLY A 29 3.34 -6.08 -5.78
C GLY A 29 3.45 -5.35 -7.11
N VAL A 30 2.28 -5.06 -7.69
CA VAL A 30 2.17 -4.42 -9.00
C VAL A 30 2.37 -2.92 -8.85
N LEU A 31 3.34 -2.37 -9.59
CA LEU A 31 3.61 -0.94 -9.69
C LEU A 31 3.55 -0.50 -11.16
N PRO A 32 2.39 -0.04 -11.66
CA PRO A 32 2.29 0.40 -13.04
C PRO A 32 3.12 1.67 -13.27
N LEU A 33 3.93 1.64 -14.33
CA LEU A 33 4.77 2.77 -14.76
C LEU A 33 4.28 3.24 -16.14
N CYS A 34 4.01 4.54 -16.25
CA CYS A 34 3.64 5.19 -17.50
C CYS A 34 4.84 5.95 -18.06
N PHE A 35 5.03 5.90 -19.38
CA PHE A 35 6.14 6.57 -20.07
C PHE A 35 5.62 7.49 -21.18
N GLY A 36 6.29 8.62 -21.42
CA GLY A 36 5.93 9.57 -22.46
C GLY A 36 4.48 10.03 -22.36
N GLU A 37 3.76 9.94 -23.46
CA GLU A 37 2.35 10.34 -23.58
C GLU A 37 1.40 9.52 -22.71
N ALA A 38 1.75 8.27 -22.39
CA ALA A 38 0.92 7.44 -21.50
C ALA A 38 0.75 8.05 -20.11
N THR A 39 1.70 8.89 -19.67
CA THR A 39 1.59 9.64 -18.40
C THR A 39 0.39 10.57 -18.34
N LYS A 40 -0.19 10.98 -19.48
CA LYS A 40 -1.42 11.80 -19.52
C LYS A 40 -2.65 11.03 -19.03
N PHE A 41 -2.57 9.70 -19.01
CA PHE A 41 -3.67 8.80 -18.64
C PHE A 41 -3.46 8.15 -17.25
N SER A 42 -2.44 8.57 -16.49
CA SER A 42 -2.13 7.96 -15.18
C SER A 42 -3.26 8.10 -14.17
N GLN A 43 -4.09 9.14 -14.31
CA GLN A 43 -5.22 9.41 -13.44
C GLN A 43 -6.21 8.23 -13.39
N TYR A 44 -6.49 7.59 -14.53
CA TYR A 44 -7.38 6.43 -14.57
C TYR A 44 -6.91 5.27 -13.70
N LEU A 45 -5.59 5.05 -13.63
CA LEU A 45 -5.00 4.00 -12.80
C LEU A 45 -4.85 4.44 -11.33
N LEU A 46 -4.65 5.74 -11.08
CA LEU A 46 -4.69 6.32 -9.74
C LEU A 46 -6.07 6.19 -9.10
N ASP A 47 -7.14 6.25 -9.89
CA ASP A 47 -8.53 6.12 -9.41
C ASP A 47 -9.08 4.70 -9.47
N ALA A 48 -8.39 3.76 -10.14
CA ALA A 48 -8.83 2.37 -10.24
C ALA A 48 -8.90 1.67 -8.88
N ASP A 49 -9.64 0.58 -8.77
CA ASP A 49 -9.62 -0.24 -7.55
C ASP A 49 -8.26 -0.93 -7.36
N LYS A 50 -7.90 -1.19 -6.11
CA LYS A 50 -6.69 -1.94 -5.73
C LYS A 50 -7.04 -3.08 -4.79
N GLY A 51 -6.42 -4.24 -5.01
CA GLY A 51 -6.49 -5.39 -4.11
C GLY A 51 -5.16 -5.58 -3.41
N TYR A 52 -5.22 -5.89 -2.11
CA TYR A 52 -4.04 -6.12 -1.28
C TYR A 52 -4.20 -7.42 -0.50
N GLU A 53 -3.09 -8.12 -0.31
CA GLU A 53 -2.95 -9.19 0.67
C GLU A 53 -2.01 -8.70 1.77
N THR A 54 -2.43 -8.83 3.02
CA THR A 54 -1.67 -8.33 4.17
C THR A 54 -1.65 -9.34 5.31
N VAL A 55 -0.56 -9.30 6.09
CA VAL A 55 -0.42 -10.04 7.32
C VAL A 55 -0.21 -9.04 8.45
N MET A 56 -1.09 -9.07 9.43
CA MET A 56 -1.04 -8.19 10.59
C MET A 56 -0.59 -8.98 11.82
N ARG A 57 0.26 -8.35 12.65
CA ARG A 57 0.63 -8.89 13.96
C ARG A 57 -0.20 -8.21 15.05
N MET A 58 -1.11 -8.96 15.66
CA MET A 58 -1.93 -8.47 16.76
C MET A 58 -1.09 -8.20 18.02
N GLY A 59 -1.55 -7.25 18.84
CA GLY A 59 -0.93 -6.92 20.13
C GLY A 59 0.20 -5.90 20.05
N ILE A 60 0.58 -5.45 18.85
CA ILE A 60 1.67 -4.50 18.64
C ILE A 60 1.15 -3.23 17.94
N THR A 61 1.63 -2.08 18.38
CA THR A 61 1.46 -0.79 17.70
C THR A 61 2.83 -0.18 17.45
N THR A 62 3.05 0.31 16.23
CA THR A 62 4.29 0.96 15.81
C THR A 62 4.03 2.40 15.35
N THR A 63 5.08 3.22 15.25
CA THR A 63 4.98 4.63 14.83
C THR A 63 4.46 4.83 13.41
N THR A 64 4.68 3.86 12.52
CA THR A 64 4.33 3.92 11.09
C THR A 64 3.09 3.09 10.74
N GLY A 65 2.56 2.31 11.69
CA GLY A 65 1.45 1.38 11.43
C GLY A 65 1.85 0.10 10.68
N ASP A 66 3.15 -0.11 10.44
CA ASP A 66 3.70 -1.31 9.82
C ASP A 66 4.92 -1.86 10.60
N ALA A 67 5.63 -2.83 10.02
CA ALA A 67 6.77 -3.49 10.64
C ALA A 67 8.09 -2.66 10.60
N GLU A 68 8.14 -1.54 9.87
CA GLU A 68 9.35 -0.70 9.77
C GLU A 68 9.45 0.34 10.90
N GLY A 69 8.32 0.66 11.55
CA GLY A 69 8.26 1.66 12.62
C GLY A 69 8.78 1.17 13.98
N GLU A 70 9.04 2.13 14.86
CA GLU A 70 9.43 1.86 16.24
C GLU A 70 8.23 1.39 17.07
N LEU A 71 8.45 0.48 18.02
CA LEU A 71 7.42 -0.03 18.91
C LEU A 71 6.91 1.08 19.83
N LEU A 72 5.60 1.36 19.75
CA LEU A 72 4.90 2.29 20.66
C LEU A 72 4.23 1.56 21.82
N ALA A 73 3.67 0.37 21.56
CA ALA A 73 2.99 -0.41 22.57
C ALA A 73 2.99 -1.90 22.22
N GLU A 74 3.07 -2.73 23.25
CA GLU A 74 2.87 -4.17 23.17
C GLU A 74 1.88 -4.61 24.26
N ARG A 75 0.95 -5.50 23.92
CA ARG A 75 -0.09 -6.02 24.81
C ARG A 75 -0.40 -7.47 24.49
N ASP A 76 -0.82 -8.22 25.50
CA ASP A 76 -1.28 -9.58 25.32
C ASP A 76 -2.48 -9.64 24.37
N VAL A 77 -2.44 -10.59 23.43
CA VAL A 77 -3.54 -10.84 22.50
C VAL A 77 -4.54 -11.76 23.16
N THR A 78 -5.68 -11.21 23.56
CA THR A 78 -6.77 -11.94 24.23
C THR A 78 -7.93 -12.28 23.29
N VAL A 79 -7.86 -11.86 22.03
CA VAL A 79 -8.90 -12.07 21.01
C VAL A 79 -8.56 -13.25 20.10
N GLY A 80 -9.60 -13.99 19.69
CA GLY A 80 -9.51 -15.09 18.74
C GLY A 80 -9.99 -14.72 17.34
N ARG A 81 -10.04 -15.73 16.47
CA ARG A 81 -10.53 -15.57 15.09
C ARG A 81 -11.98 -15.09 15.04
N ASP A 82 -12.84 -15.65 15.88
CA ASP A 82 -14.28 -15.34 15.86
C ASP A 82 -14.53 -13.87 16.23
N ASP A 83 -13.74 -13.31 17.15
CA ASP A 83 -13.80 -11.90 17.52
C ASP A 83 -13.43 -11.00 16.32
N LEU A 84 -12.41 -11.39 15.55
CA LEU A 84 -12.00 -10.67 14.33
C LEU A 84 -13.11 -10.73 13.27
N GLU A 85 -13.66 -11.91 12.98
CA GLU A 85 -14.72 -12.08 11.98
C GLU A 85 -15.97 -11.24 12.32
N GLN A 86 -16.26 -11.04 13.61
CA GLN A 86 -17.35 -10.18 14.07
C GLN A 86 -17.02 -8.68 13.94
N ALA A 87 -15.75 -8.28 13.96
CA ALA A 87 -15.32 -6.90 13.83
C ALA A 87 -15.23 -6.43 12.35
N LEU A 88 -14.83 -7.33 11.44
CA LEU A 88 -14.62 -7.03 10.02
C LEU A 88 -15.80 -6.36 9.29
N PRO A 89 -17.09 -6.66 9.57
CA PRO A 89 -18.21 -6.01 8.89
C PRO A 89 -18.21 -4.49 8.98
N ARG A 90 -17.60 -3.90 10.02
CA ARG A 90 -17.50 -2.45 10.18
C ARG A 90 -16.52 -1.78 9.20
N PHE A 91 -15.69 -2.57 8.54
CA PHE A 91 -14.68 -2.12 7.57
C PHE A 91 -15.00 -2.58 6.14
N ARG A 92 -16.24 -3.04 5.89
CA ARG A 92 -16.70 -3.46 4.56
C ARG A 92 -17.68 -2.42 4.00
N GLY A 93 -17.48 -2.02 2.74
CA GLY A 93 -18.24 -0.95 2.10
C GLY A 93 -17.61 0.42 2.32
N ASP A 94 -18.41 1.47 2.20
CA ASP A 94 -17.93 2.84 2.34
C ASP A 94 -17.63 3.16 3.81
N ILE A 95 -16.39 3.61 4.07
CA ILE A 95 -15.92 3.99 5.40
C ILE A 95 -15.14 5.30 5.34
N GLU A 96 -15.01 5.96 6.50
CA GLU A 96 -14.07 7.05 6.69
C GLU A 96 -12.77 6.52 7.31
N GLN A 97 -11.63 6.96 6.79
CA GLN A 97 -10.30 6.63 7.28
C GLN A 97 -9.50 7.93 7.46
N VAL A 98 -8.74 8.01 8.56
CA VAL A 98 -7.83 9.14 8.89
C VAL A 98 -6.42 8.80 8.45
#